data_AF-A0A2G2V8F3-F1
#
_entry.id   AF-A0A2G2V8F3-F1
#
_cell.length_a   1.000
_cell.length_b   1.000
_cell.length_c   1.000
_cell.angle_alpha   90.00
_cell.angle_beta   90.00
_cell.angle_gamma   90.00
#
_symmetry.space_group_name_H-M   'P 1'
#
loop_
_entity.id
_entity.type
_entity.pdbx_description
1 polymer ?
#
loop_
_entity_poly.entity_id
_entity_poly.type
_entity_poly.pdbx_seq_one_letter_code
_entity_poly.pdbx_strand_id
1 'polypeptide(L)'
;MMKNNFFFFQSSTNDANKTPSPPLKSKEVSSWRSVSLSSGSFYDSGLGKKNFMDLRKSPHGYSKKVHPKKFGRDSSRDLSIPVLIWTITRLTKEKVQMASEVSSMLRNQVTERASAKEEASILQTELDSRTRRLETEKNELQLVLEKELNRRTNDWSLKLEKYQIEQHRLHEGARELVEKNVSL
;
A
#
# COMPACT_ATOMS: atom_id res chain seq x y z
N MET A 1 -28.25 -5.23 42.46
CA MET A 1 -26.95 -5.74 42.98
C MET A 1 -25.91 -5.56 41.87
N MET A 2 -25.17 -4.46 41.89
CA MET A 2 -24.20 -4.12 40.84
C MET A 2 -22.90 -4.90 41.08
N LYS A 3 -22.44 -5.62 40.06
CA LYS A 3 -21.18 -6.38 40.07
C LYS A 3 -20.06 -5.43 39.65
N ASN A 4 -19.21 -5.04 40.60
CA ASN A 4 -17.96 -4.34 40.33
C ASN A 4 -16.90 -5.37 39.96
N ASN A 5 -16.52 -5.42 38.68
CA ASN A 5 -15.37 -6.18 38.21
C ASN A 5 -14.12 -5.30 38.33
N PHE A 6 -13.37 -5.44 39.42
CA PHE A 6 -12.02 -4.91 39.54
C PHE A 6 -11.06 -5.82 38.77
N PHE A 7 -10.43 -5.31 37.71
CA PHE A 7 -9.31 -5.98 37.04
C PHE A 7 -8.03 -5.65 37.81
N PHE A 8 -7.46 -6.65 38.49
CA PHE A 8 -6.11 -6.59 39.06
C PHE A 8 -5.09 -6.91 37.98
N PHE A 9 -4.15 -6.00 37.74
CA PHE A 9 -2.90 -6.29 37.03
C PHE A 9 -1.90 -6.78 38.08
N GLN A 10 -1.57 -8.07 38.06
CA GLN A 10 -0.60 -8.66 38.99
C GLN A 10 0.80 -8.57 38.35
N SER A 11 1.58 -7.58 38.76
CA SER A 11 3.04 -7.59 38.55
C SER A 11 3.67 -8.49 39.61
N SER A 12 4.16 -9.66 39.19
CA SER A 12 4.94 -10.55 40.06
C SER A 12 6.42 -10.23 39.89
N THR A 13 7.03 -9.66 40.92
CA THR A 13 8.49 -9.60 41.09
C THR A 13 8.88 -10.58 42.17
N ASN A 14 9.69 -11.59 41.86
CA ASN A 14 10.49 -12.31 42.85
C ASN A 14 11.85 -12.67 42.26
N ASP A 15 12.84 -11.92 42.77
CA ASP A 15 14.20 -12.23 43.21
C ASP A 15 15.08 -13.32 42.54
N ALA A 16 16.38 -12.99 42.54
CA ALA A 16 17.52 -13.69 41.99
C ALA A 16 17.83 -15.04 42.66
N ASN A 17 18.41 -15.98 41.89
CA ASN A 17 19.74 -16.59 42.13
C ASN A 17 19.95 -17.91 41.35
N LYS A 18 21.09 -17.97 40.62
CA LYS A 18 21.95 -19.12 40.23
C LYS A 18 21.73 -19.90 38.90
N THR A 19 22.75 -19.71 38.04
CA THR A 19 23.41 -20.63 37.07
C THR A 19 22.87 -20.65 35.62
N PRO A 20 23.73 -20.41 34.61
CA PRO A 20 23.29 -20.30 33.21
C PRO A 20 23.16 -21.69 32.57
N SER A 21 21.95 -22.01 32.10
CA SER A 21 21.70 -23.19 31.26
C SER A 21 22.01 -22.84 29.78
N PRO A 22 22.54 -23.78 28.97
CA PRO A 22 23.00 -23.51 27.62
C PRO A 22 21.83 -23.24 26.65
N PRO A 23 22.05 -22.53 25.52
CA PRO A 23 20.97 -22.15 24.63
C PRO A 23 20.47 -23.37 23.86
N LEU A 24 19.30 -23.88 24.26
CA LEU A 24 18.52 -24.80 23.45
C LEU A 24 18.01 -24.04 22.24
N LYS A 25 18.59 -24.37 21.08
CA LYS A 25 18.17 -23.94 19.76
C LYS A 25 16.67 -24.21 19.56
N SER A 26 15.83 -23.20 19.72
CA SER A 26 14.50 -23.20 19.11
C SER A 26 14.66 -22.84 17.64
N LYS A 27 14.66 -23.89 16.83
CA LYS A 27 14.55 -23.83 15.38
C LYS A 27 13.11 -23.43 15.05
N GLU A 28 12.76 -22.16 15.25
CA GLU A 28 11.54 -21.60 14.67
C GLU A 28 11.83 -21.30 13.19
N VAL A 29 11.55 -22.32 12.39
CA VAL A 29 11.35 -22.17 10.96
C VAL A 29 10.09 -21.31 10.80
N SER A 30 10.29 -19.99 10.76
CA SER A 30 9.26 -19.08 10.27
C SER A 30 9.05 -19.42 8.80
N SER A 31 7.97 -20.14 8.55
CA SER A 31 7.45 -20.41 7.22
C SER A 31 6.98 -19.08 6.64
N TRP A 32 7.87 -18.37 5.97
CA TRP A 32 7.51 -17.27 5.08
C TRP A 32 6.82 -17.88 3.86
N ARG A 33 5.55 -18.25 4.05
CA ARG A 33 4.62 -18.51 2.96
C ARG A 33 4.28 -17.15 2.38
N SER A 34 5.04 -16.72 1.38
CA SER A 34 4.70 -15.60 0.52
C SER A 34 3.37 -15.90 -0.19
N VAL A 35 2.28 -15.42 0.39
CA VAL A 35 0.97 -15.40 -0.26
C VAL A 35 0.90 -14.08 -1.00
N SER A 36 1.15 -14.13 -2.31
CA SER A 36 0.87 -13.04 -3.23
C SER A 36 -0.62 -12.71 -3.14
N LEU A 37 -0.97 -11.61 -2.48
CA LEU A 37 -2.30 -11.03 -2.53
C LEU A 37 -2.50 -10.46 -3.94
N SER A 38 -3.05 -11.30 -4.81
CA SER A 38 -3.71 -10.87 -6.03
C SER A 38 -4.91 -10.03 -5.62
N SER A 39 -4.76 -8.71 -5.62
CA SER A 39 -5.87 -7.79 -5.40
C SER A 39 -6.70 -7.72 -6.67
N GLY A 40 -7.80 -8.46 -6.67
CA GLY A 40 -8.94 -8.23 -7.56
C GLY A 40 -9.99 -7.39 -6.84
N SER A 41 -10.22 -6.17 -7.31
CA SER A 41 -11.47 -5.43 -7.11
C SER A 41 -11.64 -4.41 -8.25
N PHE A 42 -12.44 -4.69 -9.28
CA PHE A 42 -13.88 -4.41 -9.43
C PHE A 42 -14.26 -2.91 -9.54
N TYR A 43 -14.61 -2.54 -10.78
CA TYR A 43 -15.24 -1.32 -11.34
C TYR A 43 -14.52 0.03 -11.26
N ASP A 44 -13.91 0.42 -12.39
CA ASP A 44 -14.17 1.74 -12.96
C ASP A 44 -14.65 1.57 -14.41
N SER A 45 -15.97 1.59 -14.58
CA SER A 45 -16.63 1.64 -15.88
C SER A 45 -16.67 3.09 -16.36
N GLY A 46 -15.49 3.61 -16.71
CA GLY A 46 -15.28 4.89 -17.39
C GLY A 46 -15.21 4.68 -18.91
N LEU A 47 -16.38 4.69 -19.53
CA LEU A 47 -16.68 4.59 -20.96
C LEU A 47 -15.76 5.46 -21.85
N GLY A 48 -14.78 4.83 -22.51
CA GLY A 48 -13.94 5.44 -23.55
C GLY A 48 -13.80 4.53 -24.77
N LYS A 49 -14.90 4.34 -25.51
CA LYS A 49 -14.97 3.57 -26.76
C LYS A 49 -13.89 4.02 -27.77
N LYS A 50 -12.96 3.14 -28.11
CA LYS A 50 -12.33 3.07 -29.44
C LYS A 50 -11.75 1.68 -29.72
N ASN A 51 -12.62 0.85 -30.31
CA ASN A 51 -12.37 -0.19 -31.32
C ASN A 51 -10.94 -0.77 -31.39
N PHE A 52 -10.60 -1.67 -30.48
CA PHE A 52 -9.64 -2.71 -30.81
C PHE A 52 -10.39 -3.87 -31.46
N MET A 53 -10.29 -3.92 -32.77
CA MET A 53 -10.81 -4.98 -33.61
C MET A 53 -10.07 -6.28 -33.29
N ASP A 54 -10.79 -7.21 -32.67
CA ASP A 54 -10.30 -8.51 -32.24
C ASP A 54 -10.03 -9.41 -33.47
N LEU A 55 -8.75 -9.53 -33.86
CA LEU A 55 -8.31 -10.30 -35.03
C LEU A 55 -8.03 -11.78 -34.72
N ARG A 56 -8.49 -12.32 -33.59
CA ARG A 56 -8.38 -13.77 -33.32
C ARG A 56 -9.64 -14.53 -33.75
N LYS A 57 -9.91 -14.53 -35.05
CA LYS A 57 -10.69 -15.61 -35.68
C LYS A 57 -9.83 -16.29 -36.74
N SER A 58 -9.36 -17.50 -36.40
CA SER A 58 -8.77 -18.43 -37.36
C SER A 58 -9.83 -18.81 -38.40
N PRO A 59 -9.60 -18.60 -39.72
CA PRO A 59 -10.53 -19.08 -40.72
C PRO A 59 -10.43 -20.60 -40.81
N HIS A 60 -11.48 -21.24 -40.31
CA HIS A 60 -11.81 -22.64 -40.52
C HIS A 60 -11.64 -23.03 -42.00
N GLY A 61 -10.91 -24.13 -42.23
CA GLY A 61 -10.44 -24.55 -43.53
C GLY A 61 -11.55 -24.89 -44.51
N TYR A 62 -11.55 -24.19 -45.64
CA TYR A 62 -12.12 -24.69 -46.89
C TYR A 62 -11.09 -24.47 -47.99
N SER A 63 -10.28 -25.49 -48.24
CA SER A 63 -9.29 -25.52 -49.32
C SER A 63 -10.02 -25.69 -50.65
N LYS A 64 -10.57 -24.59 -51.17
CA LYS A 64 -11.03 -24.52 -52.56
C LYS A 64 -9.78 -24.26 -53.39
N LYS A 65 -9.37 -25.23 -54.20
CA LYS A 65 -8.27 -25.10 -55.17
C LYS A 65 -8.67 -24.03 -56.19
N VAL A 66 -8.31 -22.79 -55.91
CA VAL A 66 -8.39 -21.68 -56.86
C VAL A 66 -7.14 -21.76 -57.70
N HIS A 67 -7.30 -22.14 -58.97
CA HIS A 67 -6.25 -21.99 -59.97
C HIS A 67 -5.73 -20.55 -59.93
N PRO A 68 -4.40 -20.30 -60.03
CA PRO A 68 -3.91 -18.95 -60.20
C PRO A 68 -4.50 -18.44 -61.51
N LYS A 69 -5.54 -17.59 -61.38
CA LYS A 69 -6.10 -16.85 -62.49
C LYS A 69 -4.92 -16.01 -62.97
N LYS A 70 -4.34 -16.41 -64.10
CA LYS A 70 -3.19 -15.74 -64.71
C LYS A 70 -3.52 -14.27 -64.70
N PHE A 71 -2.82 -13.50 -63.87
CA PHE A 71 -2.90 -12.06 -63.91
C PHE A 71 -2.40 -11.73 -65.30
N GLY A 72 -3.36 -11.42 -66.19
CA GLY A 72 -3.09 -11.03 -67.56
C GLY A 72 -1.98 -10.01 -67.49
N ARG A 73 -0.90 -10.35 -68.17
CA ARG A 73 0.32 -9.57 -68.26
C ARG A 73 -0.01 -8.32 -69.09
N ASP A 74 -0.74 -7.39 -68.50
CA ASP A 74 -1.01 -6.04 -69.01
C ASP A 74 -0.46 -5.02 -68.02
N SER A 75 0.83 -5.14 -67.76
CA SER A 75 1.61 -4.02 -67.26
C SER A 75 3.03 -4.11 -67.81
N SER A 76 3.17 -4.30 -69.12
CA SER A 76 4.26 -3.65 -69.85
C SER A 76 3.96 -2.15 -69.87
N ARG A 77 4.05 -1.51 -68.71
CA ARG A 77 4.13 -0.04 -68.70
C ARG A 77 5.55 0.25 -69.14
N ASP A 78 5.71 0.60 -70.40
CA ASP A 78 6.86 1.35 -70.88
C ASP A 78 6.83 2.72 -70.19
N LEU A 79 7.19 2.74 -68.89
CA LEU A 79 7.48 3.96 -68.17
C LEU A 79 8.78 4.47 -68.76
N SER A 80 8.68 5.53 -69.55
CA SER A 80 9.88 6.21 -70.04
C SER A 80 10.78 6.53 -68.84
N ILE A 81 12.08 6.32 -69.01
CA ILE A 81 13.11 6.55 -67.98
C ILE A 81 12.88 7.88 -67.19
N PRO A 82 12.46 8.99 -67.83
CA PRO A 82 12.11 10.23 -67.11
C PRO A 82 10.99 10.11 -66.07
N VAL A 83 9.92 9.34 -66.34
CA VAL A 83 8.79 9.17 -65.40
C VAL A 83 9.22 8.37 -64.17
N LEU A 84 10.09 7.38 -64.36
CA LEU A 84 10.67 6.61 -63.25
C LEU A 84 11.55 7.49 -62.36
N ILE A 85 12.43 8.30 -62.94
CA ILE A 85 13.30 9.24 -62.20
C ILE A 85 12.44 10.24 -61.41
N TRP A 86 11.39 10.80 -62.01
CA TRP A 86 10.47 11.71 -61.33
C TRP A 86 9.74 11.03 -60.17
N THR A 87 9.29 9.78 -60.35
CA THR A 87 8.61 9.02 -59.29
C THR A 87 9.56 8.70 -58.13
N ILE A 88 10.80 8.29 -58.42
CA ILE A 88 11.82 8.00 -57.40
C ILE A 88 12.14 9.27 -56.58
N THR A 89 12.33 10.41 -57.24
CA THR A 89 12.62 11.67 -56.55
C THR A 89 11.45 12.14 -55.67
N ARG A 90 10.20 11.99 -56.15
CA ARG A 90 9.00 12.28 -55.34
C ARG A 90 8.93 11.38 -54.11
N LEU A 91 9.04 10.07 -54.28
CA LEU A 91 8.98 9.10 -53.18
C LEU A 91 10.12 9.30 -52.18
N THR A 92 11.30 9.72 -52.64
CA THR A 92 12.43 10.04 -51.76
C THR A 92 12.13 11.25 -50.87
N LYS A 93 11.51 12.31 -51.43
CA LYS A 93 11.08 13.49 -50.65
C LYS A 93 10.02 13.12 -49.63
N GLU A 94 9.00 12.37 -50.03
CA GLU A 94 7.93 11.89 -49.12
C GLU A 94 8.50 11.02 -47.99
N LYS A 95 9.44 10.12 -48.29
CA LYS A 95 10.12 9.31 -47.29
C LYS A 95 10.87 10.17 -46.26
N VAL A 96 11.59 11.20 -46.71
CA VAL A 96 12.30 12.12 -45.81
C VAL A 96 11.32 12.91 -44.95
N GLN A 97 10.22 13.39 -45.53
CA GLN A 97 9.19 14.10 -44.80
C GLN A 97 8.55 13.21 -43.72
N MET A 98 8.10 12.01 -44.08
CA MET A 98 7.53 11.05 -43.13
C MET A 98 8.54 10.68 -42.04
N ALA A 99 9.82 10.50 -42.38
CA ALA A 99 10.87 10.24 -41.39
C ALA A 99 11.02 11.39 -40.39
N SER A 100 10.92 12.64 -40.86
CA SER A 100 10.99 13.83 -39.99
C SER A 100 9.78 13.94 -39.06
N GLU A 101 8.58 13.64 -39.54
CA GLU A 101 7.35 13.62 -38.74
C GLU A 101 7.38 12.52 -37.69
N VAL A 102 7.77 11.30 -38.07
CA VAL A 102 7.93 10.19 -37.11
C VAL A 102 9.00 10.53 -36.07
N SER A 103 10.10 11.17 -36.48
CA SER A 103 11.15 11.61 -35.56
C SER A 103 10.66 12.67 -34.56
N SER A 104 9.92 13.68 -35.01
CA SER A 104 9.37 14.71 -34.13
C SER A 104 8.33 14.15 -33.16
N MET A 105 7.46 13.26 -33.64
CA MET A 105 6.49 12.55 -32.79
C MET A 105 7.19 11.71 -31.71
N LEU A 106 8.22 10.95 -32.07
CA LEU A 106 9.00 10.16 -31.12
C LEU A 106 9.71 11.05 -30.10
N ARG A 107 10.29 12.17 -30.54
CA ARG A 107 10.96 13.12 -29.64
C ARG A 107 9.98 13.70 -28.62
N ASN A 108 8.79 14.12 -29.06
CA ASN A 108 7.74 14.63 -28.17
C ASN A 108 7.28 13.55 -27.18
N GLN A 109 7.09 12.31 -27.62
CA GLN A 109 6.73 11.23 -26.70
C GLN A 109 7.81 10.97 -25.64
N VAL A 110 9.09 11.08 -26.00
CA VAL A 110 10.20 10.95 -25.04
C VAL A 110 10.19 12.09 -24.04
N THR A 111 9.95 13.34 -24.47
CA THR A 111 9.89 14.50 -23.56
C THR A 111 8.69 14.41 -22.62
N GLU A 112 7.51 14.03 -23.11
CA GLU A 112 6.32 13.86 -22.28
C GLU A 112 6.51 12.74 -21.25
N ARG A 113 7.10 11.61 -21.64
CA ARG A 113 7.42 10.52 -20.70
C ARG A 113 8.43 10.93 -19.65
N ALA A 114 9.42 11.75 -20.02
CA ALA A 114 10.38 12.28 -19.06
C ALA A 114 9.71 13.24 -18.07
N SER A 115 8.86 14.16 -18.54
CA SER A 115 8.10 15.10 -17.70
C SER A 115 7.18 14.35 -16.73
N ALA A 116 6.37 13.42 -17.24
CA ALA A 116 5.45 12.64 -16.41
C ALA A 116 6.17 11.80 -15.36
N LYS A 117 7.37 11.28 -15.68
CA LYS A 117 8.18 10.53 -14.72
C LYS A 117 8.73 11.43 -13.61
N GLU A 118 9.16 12.64 -13.96
CA GLU A 118 9.64 13.61 -12.97
C GLU A 118 8.50 14.07 -12.05
N GLU A 119 7.34 14.41 -12.61
CA GLU A 119 6.15 14.75 -11.82
C GLU A 119 5.74 13.61 -10.87
N ALA A 120 5.75 12.36 -11.35
CA ALA A 120 5.48 11.19 -10.51
C ALA A 120 6.50 11.04 -9.37
N SER A 121 7.78 11.31 -9.64
CA SER A 121 8.84 11.29 -8.63
C SER A 121 8.60 12.35 -7.55
N ILE A 122 8.29 13.59 -7.95
CA ILE A 122 7.97 14.68 -7.02
C ILE A 122 6.76 14.32 -6.15
N LEU A 123 5.66 13.88 -6.76
CA LEU A 123 4.46 13.48 -6.04
C LEU A 123 4.72 12.33 -5.06
N GLN A 124 5.56 11.36 -5.44
CA GLN A 124 5.96 10.28 -4.54
C GLN A 124 6.70 10.82 -3.32
N THR A 125 7.67 11.72 -3.51
CA THR A 125 8.42 12.30 -2.38
C THR A 125 7.55 13.14 -1.44
N GLU A 126 6.54 13.82 -1.99
CA GLU A 126 5.56 14.59 -1.22
C GLU A 126 4.60 13.68 -0.44
N LEU A 127 4.19 12.55 -1.02
CA LEU A 127 3.43 11.54 -0.28
C LEU A 127 4.23 10.92 0.86
N ASP A 128 5.51 10.63 0.63
CA ASP A 128 6.40 10.07 1.65
C ASP A 128 6.68 11.08 2.77
N SER A 129 6.77 12.39 2.45
CA SER A 129 6.93 13.46 3.44
C SER A 129 5.68 13.57 4.33
N ARG A 130 4.49 13.57 3.73
CA ARG A 130 3.20 13.61 4.44
C ARG A 130 2.98 12.40 5.31
N THR A 131 3.31 11.21 4.81
CA THR A 131 3.19 9.96 5.55
C THR A 131 4.07 9.97 6.80
N ARG A 132 5.33 10.41 6.67
CA ARG A 132 6.24 10.53 7.82
C ARG A 132 5.72 11.52 8.86
N ARG A 133 5.21 12.68 8.42
CA ARG A 133 4.63 13.69 9.31
C ARG A 133 3.41 13.17 10.07
N LEU A 134 2.50 12.47 9.38
CA LEU A 134 1.33 11.89 10.04
C LEU A 134 1.71 10.82 11.05
N GLU A 135 2.72 10.00 10.76
CA GLU A 135 3.21 9.00 11.72
C GLU A 135 3.81 9.66 12.96
N THR A 136 4.55 10.77 12.84
CA THR A 136 5.06 11.51 13.99
C THR A 136 3.94 12.13 14.82
N GLU A 137 2.96 12.80 14.18
CA GLU A 137 1.81 13.40 14.87
C GLU A 137 0.99 12.33 15.62
N LYS A 138 0.75 11.17 14.99
CA LYS A 138 0.09 10.03 15.62
C LYS A 138 0.83 9.55 16.87
N ASN A 139 2.15 9.37 16.77
CA ASN A 139 2.98 8.88 17.87
C ASN A 139 3.03 9.90 19.03
N GLU A 140 3.09 11.19 18.73
CA GLU A 140 3.01 12.27 19.72
C GLU A 140 1.66 12.26 20.45
N LEU A 141 0.55 12.17 19.71
CA LEU A 141 -0.79 12.11 20.30
C LEU A 141 -0.97 10.86 21.16
N GLN A 142 -0.46 9.72 20.71
CA GLN A 142 -0.47 8.48 21.49
C GLN A 142 0.30 8.65 22.80
N LEU A 143 1.50 9.25 22.76
CA LEU A 143 2.31 9.52 23.94
C LEU A 143 1.62 10.47 24.92
N VAL A 144 1.01 11.55 24.42
CA VAL A 144 0.27 12.51 25.25
C VAL A 144 -0.92 11.84 25.93
N LEU A 145 -1.67 11.02 25.20
CA LEU A 145 -2.82 10.29 25.75
C LEU A 145 -2.37 9.31 26.85
N GLU A 146 -1.32 8.54 26.61
CA GLU A 146 -0.77 7.60 27.60
C GLU A 146 -0.34 8.31 28.88
N LYS A 147 0.36 9.45 28.75
CA LYS A 147 0.75 10.27 29.91
C LYS A 147 -0.45 10.79 30.69
N GLU A 148 -1.49 11.26 30.01
CA GLU A 148 -2.69 11.77 30.68
C GLU A 148 -3.50 10.66 31.36
N LEU A 149 -3.58 9.46 30.75
CA LEU A 149 -4.17 8.29 31.38
C LEU A 149 -3.39 7.86 32.62
N ASN A 150 -2.06 7.83 32.55
CA ASN A 150 -1.21 7.51 33.69
C ASN A 150 -1.38 8.53 34.81
N ARG A 151 -1.41 9.84 34.48
CA ARG A 151 -1.65 10.91 35.44
C ARG A 151 -2.99 10.74 36.16
N ARG A 152 -4.08 10.57 35.42
CA ARG A 152 -5.42 10.36 36.00
C ARG A 152 -5.51 9.08 36.81
N THR A 153 -4.88 8.01 36.34
CA THR A 153 -4.84 6.73 37.06
C THR A 153 -4.16 6.93 38.40
N ASN A 154 -3.03 7.63 38.44
CA ASN A 154 -2.33 7.96 39.69
C ASN A 154 -3.19 8.84 40.62
N ASP A 155 -3.86 9.87 40.09
CA ASP A 155 -4.75 10.73 40.88
C ASP A 155 -5.88 9.92 41.56
N TRP A 156 -6.50 8.99 40.81
CA TRP A 156 -7.54 8.11 41.33
C TRP A 156 -6.99 7.11 42.35
N SER A 157 -5.82 6.52 42.10
CA SER A 157 -5.15 5.63 43.04
C SER A 157 -4.84 6.32 44.37
N LEU A 158 -4.31 7.54 44.34
CA LEU A 158 -4.05 8.34 45.54
C LEU A 158 -5.34 8.67 46.31
N LYS A 159 -6.42 8.99 45.58
CA LYS A 159 -7.72 9.24 46.20
C LYS A 159 -8.27 7.97 46.86
N LEU A 160 -8.14 6.82 46.21
CA LEU A 160 -8.56 5.52 46.75
C LEU A 160 -7.78 5.15 48.02
N GLU A 161 -6.46 5.32 48.01
CA GLU A 161 -5.60 5.07 49.17
C GLU A 161 -6.01 5.92 50.38
N LYS A 162 -6.28 7.22 50.17
CA LYS A 162 -6.79 8.10 51.23
C LYS A 162 -8.09 7.59 51.85
N TYR A 163 -9.04 7.14 51.03
CA TYR A 163 -10.28 6.56 51.55
C TYR A 163 -10.02 5.25 52.30
N GLN A 164 -9.13 4.39 51.82
CA GLN A 164 -8.78 3.14 52.50
C GLN A 164 -8.15 3.39 53.87
N ILE A 165 -7.23 4.35 53.98
CA ILE A 165 -6.61 4.77 55.24
C ILE A 165 -7.68 5.30 56.20
N GLU A 166 -8.57 6.18 55.74
CA GLU A 166 -9.61 6.74 56.60
C GLU A 166 -10.63 5.69 57.05
N GLN A 167 -11.01 4.76 56.17
CA GLN A 167 -11.84 3.61 56.55
C GLN A 167 -11.15 2.76 57.63
N HIS A 168 -9.86 2.46 57.47
CA HIS A 168 -9.11 1.72 58.48
C HIS A 168 -9.11 2.44 59.83
N ARG A 169 -8.81 3.74 59.84
CA ARG A 169 -8.80 4.59 61.04
C ARG A 169 -10.14 4.58 61.75
N LEU A 170 -11.25 4.70 61.01
CA LEU A 170 -12.61 4.66 61.57
C LEU A 170 -12.96 3.28 62.14
N HIS A 171 -12.57 2.20 61.46
CA HIS A 171 -12.77 0.84 61.93
C HIS A 171 -11.99 0.52 63.22
N GLU A 172 -10.74 0.99 63.32
CA GLU A 172 -9.95 0.87 64.57
C GLU A 172 -10.59 1.65 65.71
N GLY A 173 -10.99 2.91 65.47
CA GLY A 173 -11.67 3.71 66.48
C GLY A 173 -12.98 3.07 66.98
N ALA A 174 -13.76 2.47 66.08
CA ALA A 174 -14.96 1.72 66.47
C ALA A 174 -14.63 0.49 67.34
N ARG A 175 -13.53 -0.22 67.05
CA ARG A 175 -13.08 -1.37 67.84
C ARG A 175 -12.66 -0.96 69.25
N GLU A 176 -11.90 0.12 69.38
CA GLU A 176 -11.47 0.66 70.68
C GLU A 176 -12.67 1.09 71.55
N LEU A 177 -13.68 1.71 70.93
CA LEU A 177 -14.91 2.09 71.65
C LEU A 177 -15.68 0.87 72.16
N VAL A 178 -15.77 -0.19 71.35
CA VAL A 178 -16.39 -1.45 71.77
C VAL A 178 -15.62 -2.09 72.93
N GLU A 179 -14.28 -2.12 72.87
CA GLU A 179 -13.44 -2.68 73.95
C GLU A 179 -13.58 -1.91 75.28
N LYS A 180 -13.60 -0.57 75.21
CA LYS A 180 -13.85 0.29 76.38
C LYS A 180 -15.22 0.04 77.00
N ASN A 181 -16.25 -0.18 76.19
CA ASN A 181 -17.61 -0.44 76.67
C ASN A 181 -17.78 -1.82 77.31
N VAL A 182 -16.99 -2.83 76.91
CA VAL A 182 -17.02 -4.18 77.50
C VAL A 182 -16.23 -4.26 78.82
N SER A 183 -15.31 -3.33 79.06
CA SER A 183 -14.47 -3.28 80.26
C SER A 183 -15.07 -2.47 81.42
N LEU A 184 -16.25 -1.87 81.23
CA LEU A 184 -17.04 -1.15 82.25
C LEU A 184 -18.12 -2.04 82.85
#